data_AF-A0A427V4U4-F1
#
_entry.id   AF-A0A427V4U4-F1
#
_cell.length_a   1.000
_cell.length_b   1.000
_cell.length_c   1.000
_cell.angle_alpha   90.00
_cell.angle_beta   90.00
_cell.angle_gamma   90.00
#
_symmetry.space_group_name_H-M   'P 1'
#
loop_
_entity.id
_entity.type
_entity.pdbx_description
1 polymer ?
#
loop_
_entity_poly.entity_id
_entity_poly.type
_entity_poly.pdbx_seq_one_letter_code
_entity_poly.pdbx_strand_id
1 'polypeptide(L)' 'MELPTKPKGERTKIQYNLRIEPELMDWLKELGQEYERPVNYLINHAVKQMKNEIESAKA' A
#
# COMPACT_ATOMS: atom_id res chain seq x y z
N MET A 1 22.15 18.47 -28.03
CA MET A 1 21.27 17.30 -27.87
C MET A 1 20.45 17.53 -26.61
N GLU A 2 19.18 17.91 -26.77
CA GLU A 2 18.26 18.00 -25.64
C GLU A 2 17.72 16.60 -25.33
N LEU A 3 17.91 16.17 -24.08
CA LEU A 3 17.44 14.86 -23.62
C LEU A 3 15.90 14.87 -23.58
N PRO A 4 15.20 13.86 -24.12
CA PRO A 4 13.75 13.80 -24.06
C PRO A 4 13.31 13.67 -22.59
N THR A 5 12.68 14.72 -22.08
CA THR A 5 12.10 14.72 -20.74
C THR A 5 10.95 13.71 -20.71
N LYS A 6 11.12 12.61 -19.95
CA LYS A 6 10.07 11.60 -19.75
C LYS A 6 8.72 12.28 -19.43
N PRO A 7 7.60 11.86 -20.03
CA PRO A 7 6.29 12.37 -19.67
C PRO A 7 6.09 12.09 -18.17
N LYS A 8 5.83 13.15 -17.40
CA LYS A 8 5.39 13.03 -16.01
C LYS A 8 3.97 12.43 -16.05
N GLY A 9 3.89 11.11 -16.13
CA GLY A 9 2.62 10.39 -15.99
C GLY A 9 1.93 10.85 -14.71
N GLU A 10 0.61 11.06 -14.79
CA GLU A 10 -0.20 11.43 -13.63
C GLU A 10 0.12 10.50 -12.47
N ARG A 11 0.41 11.09 -11.30
CA ARG A 11 0.63 10.33 -10.07
C ARG A 11 -0.70 9.69 -9.68
N THR A 12 -0.94 8.46 -10.12
CA THR A 12 -2.17 7.70 -9.83
C THR A 12 -2.29 7.25 -8.38
N LYS A 13 -1.22 7.38 -7.58
CA LYS A 13 -1.17 6.95 -6.18
C LYS A 13 -1.19 8.16 -5.25
N ILE A 14 -2.09 8.11 -4.27
CA ILE A 14 -2.18 9.11 -3.20
C ILE A 14 -1.20 8.71 -2.09
N GLN A 15 -0.35 9.66 -1.67
CA GLN A 15 0.47 9.51 -0.48
C GLN A 15 -0.28 10.12 0.70
N TYR A 16 -0.45 9.36 1.77
CA TYR A 16 -1.11 9.82 2.98
C TYR A 16 -0.22 9.51 4.18
N ASN A 17 -0.29 10.37 5.20
CA ASN A 17 0.42 10.14 6.46
C ASN A 17 -0.52 9.38 7.40
N LEU A 18 -0.16 8.14 7.72
CA LEU A 18 -0.93 7.26 8.61
C LEU A 18 -0.28 7.22 9.99
N ARG A 19 -1.10 7.35 11.03
CA ARG A 19 -0.70 7.00 12.40
C ARG A 19 -1.28 5.63 12.71
N ILE A 20 -0.40 4.65 12.97
CA ILE A 20 -0.76 3.33 13.46
C ILE A 20 -0.07 3.08 14.79
N GLU A 21 -0.60 2.13 15.55
CA GLU A 21 0.02 1.70 16.79
C GLU A 21 1.41 1.10 16.53
N PRO A 22 2.39 1.31 17.43
CA PRO A 22 3.75 0.82 17.25
C PRO A 22 3.82 -0.71 17.05
N GLU A 23 3.03 -1.45 17.82
CA GLU A 23 2.96 -2.92 17.74
C GLU A 23 2.54 -3.40 16.35
N LEU A 24 1.54 -2.76 15.75
CA LEU A 24 1.10 -3.06 14.39
C LEU A 24 2.16 -2.73 13.35
N MET A 25 2.91 -1.64 13.53
CA MET A 25 4.00 -1.28 12.62
C MET A 25 5.14 -2.30 12.69
N ASP A 26 5.48 -2.78 13.88
CA ASP A 26 6.55 -3.76 14.04
C ASP A 26 6.14 -5.10 13.45
N TRP A 27 4.92 -5.56 13.69
CA TRP A 27 4.36 -6.73 13.02
C TRP A 27 4.38 -6.60 11.49
N LEU A 28 3.97 -5.44 10.94
CA LEU A 28 3.98 -5.21 9.50
C LEU A 28 5.39 -5.22 8.90
N LYS A 29 6.41 -4.78 9.64
CA LYS A 29 7.81 -4.84 9.19
C LYS A 29 8.30 -6.28 9.13
N GLU A 30 8.02 -7.08 10.17
CA GLU A 30 8.37 -8.50 10.22
C GLU A 30 7.70 -9.26 9.06
N LEU A 31 6.41 -9.03 8.86
CA LEU A 31 5.65 -9.59 7.74
C LEU A 31 6.23 -9.15 6.38
N GLY A 32 6.64 -7.88 6.27
CA GLY A 32 7.29 -7.36 5.07
C GLY A 32 8.62 -8.02 4.76
N GLN A 33 9.39 -8.37 5.79
CA GLN A 33 10.63 -9.14 5.64
C GLN A 33 10.35 -10.57 5.20
N GLU A 34 9.39 -11.25 5.83
CA GLU A 34 9.03 -12.64 5.51
C GLU A 34 8.60 -12.81 4.04
N TYR A 35 7.77 -11.89 3.53
CA TYR A 35 7.25 -11.96 2.16
C TYR A 35 8.06 -11.16 1.14
N GLU A 36 9.18 -10.55 1.53
CA GLU A 36 9.98 -9.64 0.71
C GLU A 36 9.14 -8.52 0.05
N ARG A 37 8.19 -7.98 0.82
CA ARG A 37 7.27 -6.91 0.38
C ARG A 37 7.41 -5.65 1.22
N PRO A 38 7.28 -4.46 0.61
CA PRO A 38 7.24 -3.22 1.38
C PRO A 38 5.95 -3.14 2.20
N VAL A 39 6.01 -2.52 3.38
CA VAL A 39 4.86 -2.32 4.28
C VAL A 39 3.66 -1.68 3.56
N ASN A 40 3.90 -0.70 2.69
CA ASN A 40 2.86 -0.06 1.88
C ASN A 40 2.10 -1.05 0.98
N TYR A 41 2.77 -2.08 0.47
CA TYR A 41 2.09 -3.13 -0.31
C TYR A 41 1.16 -3.95 0.57
N LEU A 42 1.62 -4.35 1.76
CA LEU A 42 0.83 -5.14 2.71
C LEU A 42 -0.42 -4.39 3.17
N ILE A 43 -0.29 -3.11 3.51
CA ILE A 43 -1.44 -2.27 3.88
C ILE A 43 -2.45 -2.19 2.74
N ASN A 44 -2.00 -1.95 1.51
CA ASN A 44 -2.90 -1.90 0.35
C ASN A 44 -3.57 -3.25 0.07
N HIS A 45 -2.85 -4.36 0.28
CA HIS A 45 -3.39 -5.70 0.11
C HIS A 45 -4.49 -5.98 1.14
N ALA A 46 -4.22 -5.70 2.43
CA ALA A 46 -5.18 -5.87 3.51
C ALA A 46 -6.45 -5.04 3.28
N VAL A 47 -6.32 -3.75 2.92
CA VAL A 47 -7.47 -2.88 2.66
C VAL A 47 -8.31 -3.37 1.48
N LYS A 48 -7.67 -3.90 0.42
CA LYS A 48 -8.39 -4.50 -0.71
C LYS A 48 -9.16 -5.75 -0.31
N GLN A 49 -8.55 -6.60 0.50
CA GLN A 49 -9.20 -7.81 0.99
C GLN A 49 -10.42 -7.46 1.84
N MET A 50 -10.28 -6.53 2.79
CA MET A 50 -11.39 -6.03 3.60
C MET A 50 -12.51 -5.43 2.76
N LYS A 51 -12.17 -4.64 1.72
CA LYS A 51 -13.16 -4.07 0.79
C LYS A 51 -13.99 -5.18 0.14
N ASN A 52 -13.33 -6.21 -0.38
CA ASN A 52 -14.01 -7.32 -1.03
C ASN A 52 -14.92 -8.07 -0.06
N GLU A 53 -14.45 -8.37 1.16
CA GLU A 53 -15.25 -9.05 2.19
C GLU A 53 -16.50 -8.24 2.56
N ILE A 54 -16.36 -6.91 2.75
CA ILE A 54 -17.48 -6.02 3.07
C ILE A 54 -18.48 -5.91 1.91
N GLU A 55 -18.00 -5.82 0.68
CA GLU A 55 -18.87 -5.75 -0.51
C GLU A 55 -19.60 -7.08 -0.74
N SER A 56 -18.92 -8.22 -0.56
CA SER A 56 -19.54 -9.54 -0.66
C SER A 56 -20.55 -9.81 0.45
N ALA A 57 -20.33 -9.31 1.67
CA ALA A 57 -21.28 -9.49 2.77
C ALA A 57 -22.56 -8.62 2.65
N LYS A 58 -22.53 -7.61 1.78
CA LYS A 58 -23.69 -6.74 1.49
C LYS A 58 -24.54 -7.22 0.31
N ALA A 59 -24.05 -8.20 -0.45
CA ALA A 59 -24.72 -8.82 -1.59
C ALA A 59 -25.58 -10.00 -1.13
#